data_AF-A0A7G2N2P7-F1
#
_entry.id   AF-A0A7G2N2P7-F1
#
_cell.length_a   1.000
_cell.length_b   1.000
_cell.length_c   1.000
_cell.angle_alpha   90.00
_cell.angle_beta   90.00
_cell.angle_gamma   90.00
#
_symmetry.space_group_name_H-M   'P 1'
#
loop_
_entity.id
_entity.type
_entity.pdbx_description
1 polymer ?
#
loop_
_entity_poly.entity_id
_entity_poly.type
_entity_poly.pdbx_seq_one_letter_code
_entity_poly.pdbx_strand_id
1 'polypeptide(L)' 'MFDTENDLTTEQRAHDLALLTVQAEINRNLISQLHTEEKSADLDVYALYLTAYKDTLEAVNKDF' A
#
# COMPACT_ATOMS: atom_id res chain seq x y z
N MET A 1 -21.25 -19.19 -20.62
CA MET A 1 -20.38 -18.05 -20.90
C MET A 1 -20.29 -17.30 -19.59
N PHE A 2 -19.16 -17.42 -18.88
CA PHE A 2 -18.92 -16.66 -17.65
C PHE A 2 -18.50 -15.27 -18.10
N ASP A 3 -19.48 -14.42 -18.37
CA ASP A 3 -19.23 -13.04 -18.76
C ASP A 3 -18.89 -12.20 -17.52
N THR A 4 -17.91 -11.34 -17.76
CA THR A 4 -17.31 -10.31 -16.90
C THR A 4 -16.35 -10.81 -15.83
N GLU A 5 -15.08 -10.92 -16.26
CA GLU A 5 -13.91 -10.46 -15.50
C GLU A 5 -14.31 -9.39 -14.49
N ASN A 6 -13.97 -9.64 -13.23
CA ASN A 6 -14.28 -8.78 -12.11
C ASN A 6 -13.33 -7.58 -12.16
N ASP A 7 -13.55 -6.65 -13.09
CA ASP A 7 -12.78 -5.42 -13.20
C ASP A 7 -12.94 -4.63 -11.90
N LEU A 8 -11.90 -4.66 -11.07
CA LEU A 8 -11.84 -3.92 -9.83
C LEU A 8 -12.03 -2.43 -10.13
N THR A 9 -12.92 -1.79 -9.36
CA THR A 9 -13.07 -0.32 -9.39
C THR A 9 -11.72 0.35 -9.14
N THR A 10 -11.55 1.59 -9.63
CA THR A 10 -10.31 2.36 -9.43
C THR A 10 -9.96 2.47 -7.94
N GLU A 11 -10.96 2.63 -7.08
CA GLU A 11 -10.84 2.66 -5.63
C GLU A 11 -10.37 1.32 -5.06
N GLN A 12 -10.89 0.19 -5.55
CA GLN A 12 -10.44 -1.13 -5.13
C GLN A 12 -8.98 -1.40 -5.55
N ARG A 13 -8.60 -1.01 -6.78
CA ARG A 13 -7.21 -1.11 -7.24
C ARG A 13 -6.27 -0.23 -6.41
N ALA A 14 -6.67 1.00 -6.13
CA ALA A 14 -5.92 1.91 -5.28
C ALA A 14 -5.77 1.38 -3.84
N HIS A 15 -6.83 0.77 -3.30
CA HIS A 15 -6.84 0.11 -1.99
C HIS A 15 -5.84 -1.04 -1.94
N ASP A 16 -5.93 -2.00 -2.86
CA ASP A 16 -5.06 -3.17 -2.88
C ASP A 16 -3.59 -2.77 -3.04
N LEU A 17 -3.30 -1.81 -3.93
CA LEU A 17 -1.96 -1.26 -4.10
C LEU A 17 -1.45 -0.58 -2.83
N ALA A 18 -2.30 0.20 -2.15
CA ALA A 18 -1.92 0.86 -0.90
C ALA A 18 -1.58 -0.15 0.21
N LEU A 19 -2.34 -1.24 0.32
CA LEU A 19 -2.04 -2.31 1.26
C LEU A 19 -0.69 -2.97 0.96
N LEU A 20 -0.38 -3.24 -0.31
CA LEU A 20 0.91 -3.79 -0.72
C LEU A 20 2.07 -2.85 -0.39
N THR A 21 1.90 -1.55 -0.64
CA THR A 21 2.91 -0.53 -0.30
C THR A 21 3.17 -0.47 1.20
N VAL A 22 2.11 -0.45 2.02
CA VAL A 22 2.22 -0.44 3.48
C VAL A 22 2.92 -1.71 3.98
N GLN A 23 2.58 -2.87 3.43
CA GLN A 23 3.22 -4.13 3.80
C GLN A 23 4.71 -4.12 3.47
N ALA A 24 5.11 -3.58 2.32
CA ALA A 24 6.51 -3.44 1.95
C ALA A 24 7.28 -2.54 2.92
N GLU A 25 6.67 -1.43 3.36
CA GLU A 25 7.29 -0.50 4.30
C GLU A 25 7.40 -1.09 5.72
N ILE A 26 6.39 -1.85 6.16
CA ILE A 26 6.47 -2.64 7.41
C ILE A 26 7.63 -3.63 7.32
N ASN A 27 7.72 -4.41 6.24
CA ASN A 27 8.78 -5.39 6.06
C ASN A 27 10.17 -4.73 6.05
N ARG A 28 10.31 -3.58 5.39
CA ARG A 28 11.56 -2.81 5.37
C ARG A 28 11.96 -2.36 6.77
N ASN A 29 11.03 -1.85 7.56
CA ASN A 29 11.28 -1.43 8.94
C ASN A 29 11.69 -2.63 9.82
N LEU A 30 11.00 -3.76 9.69
CA LEU A 30 11.37 -4.99 10.41
C LEU A 30 12.77 -5.47 10.04
N ILE A 31 13.12 -5.48 8.75
CA ILE A 31 14.46 -5.85 8.29
C ILE A 31 15.51 -4.87 8.84
N SER A 32 15.23 -3.57 8.83
CA SER A 32 16.13 -2.57 9.41
C SER A 32 16.40 -2.86 10.88
N GLN A 33 15.36 -3.17 11.66
CA GLN A 33 15.49 -3.52 13.08
C GLN A 33 16.29 -4.81 13.33
N LEU A 34 16.32 -5.76 12.39
CA LEU A 34 17.18 -6.94 12.50
C LEU A 34 18.67 -6.61 12.31
N HIS A 35 18.97 -5.54 11.55
CA HIS A 35 20.34 -5.15 11.21
C HIS A 35 20.91 -4.02 12.07
N THR A 36 20.07 -3.31 12.82
CA THR A 36 20.46 -2.25 13.76
C THR A 36 19.88 -2.53 15.13
N GLU A 37 20.66 -2.44 16.21
CA GLU A 37 20.19 -2.53 17.62
C GLU A 37 19.26 -1.35 18.04
N GLU A 38 18.68 -0.62 17.08
CA GLU A 38 17.78 0.49 17.36
C GLU A 38 16.39 0.00 17.75
N LYS A 39 15.84 0.65 18.80
CA LYS A 39 14.47 0.44 19.24
C LYS A 39 13.49 0.78 18.12
N SER A 40 12.57 -0.16 17.88
CA SER A 40 11.31 -0.02 17.15
C SER A 40 10.87 1.43 16.95
N ALA A 41 11.02 1.96 15.73
CA ALA A 41 10.32 3.16 15.32
C ALA A 41 8.81 2.84 15.30
N ASP A 42 8.01 3.65 15.99
CA ASP A 42 6.55 3.55 15.91
C ASP A 42 6.12 3.89 14.49
N LEU A 43 5.71 2.87 13.75
CA LEU A 43 5.24 3.02 12.38
C LEU A 43 3.75 3.37 12.40
N ASP A 44 3.40 4.59 11.97
CA ASP A 44 2.00 4.97 11.79
C ASP A 44 1.44 4.33 10.50
N VAL A 45 0.94 3.10 10.66
CA VAL A 45 0.39 2.29 9.58
C VAL A 45 -0.80 2.98 8.89
N TYR A 46 -1.62 3.71 9.64
CA TYR A 46 -2.80 4.38 9.07
C TYR A 46 -2.40 5.57 8.21
N ALA A 47 -1.45 6.38 8.68
CA ALA A 47 -0.92 7.50 7.89
C ALA A 47 -0.24 7.01 6.60
N LEU A 48 0.53 5.91 6.68
CA LEU A 48 1.14 5.28 5.51
C LEU A 48 0.09 4.79 4.52
N TYR A 49 -0.94 4.09 5.01
CA TYR A 49 -2.04 3.61 4.17
C TYR A 49 -2.77 4.75 3.49
N LEU A 50 -3.16 5.78 4.24
CA LEU A 50 -3.94 6.91 3.70
C LEU A 50 -3.14 7.68 2.63
N THR A 51 -1.83 7.83 2.84
CA THR A 51 -0.93 8.48 1.87
C THR A 51 -0.82 7.61 0.62
N ALA A 52 -0.47 6.33 0.78
CA ALA A 52 -0.33 5.40 -0.34
C ALA A 52 -1.63 5.27 -1.15
N TYR A 53 -2.79 5.23 -0.48
CA TYR A 53 -4.10 5.16 -1.14
C TYR A 53 -4.40 6.41 -1.96
N LYS A 54 -4.08 7.61 -1.47
CA LYS A 54 -4.29 8.84 -2.25
C LYS A 54 -3.37 8.89 -3.45
N ASP A 55 -2.10 8.52 -3.27
CA ASP A 55 -1.10 8.50 -4.35
C ASP A 55 -1.49 7.49 -5.44
N THR A 56 -1.92 6.28 -5.05
CA THR A 56 -2.37 5.24 -5.99
C THR A 56 -3.68 5.63 -6.67
N LEU A 57 -4.63 6.24 -5.95
CA LEU A 57 -5.88 6.71 -6.53
C LEU A 57 -5.61 7.82 -7.58
N GLU A 58 -4.69 8.75 -7.31
CA GLU A 58 -4.27 9.73 -8.30
C GLU A 58 -3.56 9.10 -9.50
N ALA A 59 -2.68 8.13 -9.27
CA ALA A 59 -1.97 7.46 -10.35
C ALA A 59 -2.92 6.68 -11.27
N VAL A 60 -3.81 5.87 -10.69
CA VAL A 60 -4.81 5.11 -11.45
C VAL A 60 -5.78 6.05 -12.16
N ASN A 61 -6.14 7.20 -11.59
CA ASN A 61 -6.98 8.19 -12.26
C ASN A 61 -6.29 8.96 -13.40
N LYS A 62 -4.94 9.00 -13.44
CA LYS A 62 -4.18 9.67 -14.51
C LYS A 62 -3.85 8.73 -15.69
N ASP A 63 -3.90 7.42 -15.48
CA ASP A 63 -3.59 6.39 -16.48
C ASP A 63 -4.80 6.01 -17.37
N PHE A 64 -5.98 6.61 -17.17
CA PHE A 64 -7.19 6.48 -18.01
C PHE A 64 -7.61 7.83 -18.61
#